data_AF-A0A498Q3K5-F1
#
_entry.id   AF-A0A498Q3K5-F1
#
_cell.length_a   1.000
_cell.length_b   1.000
_cell.length_c   1.000
_cell.angle_alpha   90.00
_cell.angle_beta   90.00
_cell.angle_gamma   90.00
#
_symmetry.space_group_name_H-M   'P 1'
#
loop_
_entity.id
_entity.type
_entity.pdbx_description
1 polymer ?
#
loop_
_entity_poly.entity_id
_entity_poly.type
_entity_poly.pdbx_seq_one_letter_code
_entity_poly.pdbx_strand_id
1 'polypeptide(L)'
;MDRGLVFKLAIPAGDMHARLTMAGMITTRVIGVGEYQISTEEAGVINARYISFGSAQSGSARSGGGIGSGRATGDTSNGFPGDYRVQYFDAAGELTGDLDLRIQRTGASYRLTWRHRSHIVSLPAAVGEVVFEGIGFANGERSMAIAYWMAERVSAAIERRPLL
;
A
#
# COMPACT_ATOMS: atom_id res chain seq x y z
N MET A 1 -24.41 -54.45 -1.44
CA MET A 1 -24.96 -53.24 -0.78
C MET A 1 -23.98 -52.82 0.29
N ASP A 2 -23.53 -51.59 0.12
CA ASP A 2 -22.60 -50.71 0.85
C ASP A 2 -21.69 -51.16 2.01
N ARG A 3 -20.42 -50.77 1.89
CA ARG A 3 -19.34 -50.81 2.89
C ARG A 3 -19.17 -49.40 3.47
N GLY A 4 -19.45 -49.24 4.77
CA GLY A 4 -19.30 -47.97 5.49
C GLY A 4 -17.84 -47.52 5.59
N LEU A 5 -17.54 -46.40 4.92
CA LEU A 5 -16.24 -45.73 4.82
C LEU A 5 -15.90 -44.96 6.12
N VAL A 6 -14.71 -45.20 6.67
CA VAL A 6 -14.11 -44.36 7.73
C VAL A 6 -13.43 -43.17 7.06
N PHE A 7 -13.92 -41.95 7.29
CA PHE A 7 -13.25 -40.73 6.83
C PHE A 7 -12.07 -40.39 7.73
N LYS A 8 -10.85 -40.77 7.32
CA LYS A 8 -9.62 -40.09 7.74
C LYS A 8 -9.54 -38.77 6.98
N LEU A 9 -9.72 -37.65 7.67
CA LEU A 9 -9.46 -36.32 7.12
C LEU A 9 -7.94 -36.15 6.99
N ALA A 10 -7.41 -36.46 5.82
CA ALA A 10 -6.05 -36.10 5.45
C ALA A 10 -6.04 -34.61 5.09
N ILE A 11 -5.32 -33.79 5.87
CA ILE A 11 -5.03 -32.40 5.51
C ILE A 11 -3.97 -32.43 4.39
N PRO A 12 -4.25 -32.00 3.16
CA PRO A 12 -3.22 -31.89 2.14
C PRO A 12 -2.43 -30.60 2.41
N ALA A 13 -1.16 -30.76 2.79
CA ALA A 13 -0.15 -29.74 2.64
C ALA A 13 0.03 -29.47 1.13
N GLY A 14 -0.62 -28.42 0.63
CA GLY A 14 -0.69 -28.06 -0.77
C GLY A 14 -0.06 -26.71 -1.06
N ASP A 15 1.24 -26.77 -1.36
CA ASP A 15 1.98 -25.95 -2.32
C ASP A 15 2.08 -24.42 -2.14
N MET A 16 3.25 -24.04 -1.63
CA MET A 16 3.72 -22.69 -1.36
C MET A 16 4.31 -22.05 -2.62
N HIS A 17 3.59 -22.08 -3.74
CA HIS A 17 3.88 -21.30 -4.94
C HIS A 17 2.58 -21.03 -5.70
N ALA A 18 1.78 -20.08 -5.19
CA ALA A 18 0.74 -19.46 -6.00
C ALA A 18 1.42 -18.77 -7.19
N ARG A 19 1.48 -19.46 -8.33
CA ARG A 19 1.82 -18.88 -9.62
C ARG A 19 0.88 -17.70 -9.84
N LEU A 20 1.41 -16.48 -9.82
CA LEU A 20 0.71 -15.31 -10.34
C LEU A 20 0.27 -15.65 -11.78
N THR A 21 -1.03 -15.86 -11.98
CA THR A 21 -1.61 -16.05 -13.31
C THR A 21 -1.91 -14.67 -13.90
N MET A 22 -1.77 -14.52 -15.23
CA MET A 22 -2.12 -13.26 -15.93
C MET A 22 -3.55 -12.80 -15.61
N ALA A 23 -4.46 -13.73 -15.28
CA ALA A 23 -5.82 -13.42 -14.85
C ALA A 23 -5.90 -12.65 -13.52
N GLY A 24 -5.00 -12.92 -12.56
CA GLY A 24 -4.91 -12.16 -11.30
C GLY A 24 -4.31 -10.77 -11.47
N MET A 25 -3.60 -10.51 -12.57
CA MET A 25 -3.06 -9.17 -12.88
C MET A 25 -4.11 -8.21 -13.48
N ILE A 26 -5.27 -8.73 -13.92
CA ILE A 26 -6.33 -7.90 -14.55
C ILE A 26 -7.06 -7.01 -13.53
N THR A 27 -6.99 -7.35 -12.23
CA THR A 27 -7.69 -6.62 -11.16
C THR A 27 -6.84 -5.61 -10.41
N THR A 28 -5.51 -5.59 -10.61
CA THR A 28 -4.61 -4.66 -9.90
C THR A 28 -4.29 -3.44 -10.76
N ARG A 29 -5.06 -2.37 -10.59
CA ARG A 29 -4.76 -1.08 -11.22
C ARG A 29 -3.83 -0.26 -10.32
N VAL A 30 -2.65 0.06 -10.82
CA VAL A 30 -1.76 1.05 -10.19
C VAL A 30 -2.52 2.37 -10.11
N ILE A 31 -2.65 2.91 -8.90
CA ILE A 31 -3.35 4.17 -8.64
C ILE A 31 -2.38 5.30 -8.34
N GLY A 32 -1.08 5.05 -8.24
CA GLY A 32 -0.13 6.12 -7.99
C GLY A 32 1.31 5.66 -7.98
N VAL A 33 2.19 6.64 -8.06
CA VAL A 33 3.64 6.49 -8.04
C VAL A 33 4.24 7.53 -7.12
N GLY A 34 5.45 7.28 -6.64
CA GLY A 34 6.17 8.23 -5.81
C GLY A 34 7.64 7.91 -5.64
N GLU A 35 8.31 8.78 -4.92
CA GLU A 35 9.69 8.63 -4.49
C GLU A 35 9.74 8.72 -2.97
N TYR A 36 10.48 7.80 -2.35
CA TYR A 36 10.82 7.82 -0.95
C TYR A 36 12.30 8.14 -0.79
N GLN A 37 12.60 9.07 0.11
CA GLN A 37 13.94 9.52 0.41
C GLN A 37 14.18 9.44 1.92
N ILE A 38 15.13 8.62 2.36
CA ILE A 38 15.61 8.64 3.75
C ILE A 38 16.25 10.00 4.00
N SER A 39 15.78 10.70 5.03
CA SER A 39 16.23 12.04 5.38
C SER A 39 17.71 12.03 5.78
N THR A 40 18.43 13.07 5.36
CA THR A 40 19.81 13.32 5.79
C THR A 40 19.90 14.22 7.01
N GLU A 41 18.79 14.89 7.34
CA GLU A 41 18.69 15.91 8.38
C GLU A 41 18.11 15.35 9.69
N GLU A 42 17.28 14.31 9.59
CA GLU A 42 16.58 13.72 10.72
C GLU A 42 16.62 12.20 10.66
N ALA A 43 17.15 11.58 11.71
CA ALA A 43 17.21 10.13 11.82
C ALA A 43 15.80 9.53 11.94
N GLY A 44 15.57 8.38 11.31
CA GLY A 44 14.29 7.70 11.38
C GLY A 44 13.19 8.30 10.51
N VAL A 45 13.54 9.19 9.58
CA VAL A 45 12.57 9.86 8.71
C VAL A 45 12.75 9.46 7.26
N ILE A 46 11.62 9.18 6.61
CA ILE A 46 11.51 9.02 5.16
C ILE A 46 10.56 10.09 4.63
N ASN A 47 11.05 10.92 3.72
CA ASN A 47 10.23 11.89 3.01
C ASN A 47 9.68 11.25 1.74
N ALA A 48 8.44 11.57 1.39
CA ALA A 48 7.78 11.06 0.19
C ALA A 48 7.35 12.21 -0.72
N ARG A 49 7.41 11.97 -2.02
CA ARG A 49 6.75 12.79 -3.06
C ARG A 49 5.95 11.86 -3.94
N TYR A 50 4.69 12.17 -4.20
CA TYR A 50 3.82 11.22 -4.90
C TYR A 50 2.80 11.89 -5.81
N ILE A 51 2.30 11.11 -6.76
CA ILE A 51 1.16 11.44 -7.60
C ILE A 51 0.18 10.27 -7.50
N SER A 52 -1.09 10.56 -7.20
CA SER A 52 -2.18 9.58 -7.19
C SER A 52 -3.18 9.88 -8.30
N PHE A 53 -3.68 8.85 -8.95
CA PHE A 53 -4.87 8.88 -9.79
C PHE A 53 -6.07 9.28 -8.93
N GLY A 54 -6.84 10.28 -9.38
CA GLY A 54 -7.94 10.86 -8.60
C GLY A 54 -7.56 12.06 -7.72
N SER A 55 -6.27 12.47 -7.68
CA SER A 55 -5.84 13.73 -7.06
C SER A 55 -6.45 14.98 -7.72
N ALA A 56 -7.10 14.82 -8.87
CA ALA A 56 -7.90 15.85 -9.54
C ALA A 56 -9.34 15.99 -9.00
N GLN A 57 -9.80 15.13 -8.07
CA GLN A 57 -11.20 15.08 -7.63
C GLN A 57 -11.43 15.15 -6.10
N SER A 58 -10.40 15.21 -5.26
CA SER A 58 -10.59 15.48 -3.84
C SER A 58 -10.81 16.97 -3.59
N GLY A 59 -12.07 17.41 -3.67
CA GLY A 59 -12.66 18.43 -2.78
C GLY A 59 -12.25 19.90 -2.93
N SER A 60 -11.36 20.26 -3.85
CA SER A 60 -11.07 21.66 -4.18
C SER A 60 -10.79 21.76 -5.66
N ALA A 61 -11.64 22.48 -6.40
CA ALA A 61 -11.47 22.82 -7.81
C ALA A 61 -10.21 23.67 -8.11
N ARG A 62 -9.21 23.67 -7.22
CA ARG A 62 -7.92 24.35 -7.33
C ARG A 62 -6.71 23.42 -7.28
N SER A 63 -6.86 22.14 -6.90
CA SER A 63 -5.74 21.19 -6.87
C SER A 63 -5.76 20.29 -8.11
N GLY A 64 -5.49 20.89 -9.27
CA GLY A 64 -5.22 20.12 -10.49
C GLY A 64 -3.84 19.47 -10.41
N GLY A 65 -3.77 18.13 -10.40
CA GLY A 65 -2.58 17.37 -10.81
C GLY A 65 -1.25 17.68 -10.09
N GLY A 66 -1.30 18.14 -8.83
CA GLY A 66 -0.10 18.49 -8.07
C GLY A 66 0.61 17.28 -7.45
N ILE A 67 1.90 17.43 -7.18
CA ILE A 67 2.70 16.44 -6.45
C ILE A 67 2.38 16.58 -4.96
N GLY A 68 1.83 15.52 -4.36
CA GLY A 68 1.64 15.43 -2.92
C GLY A 68 2.95 15.13 -2.20
N SER A 69 2.95 15.33 -0.88
CA SER A 69 4.10 15.07 -0.03
C SER A 69 3.75 14.09 1.08
N GLY A 70 4.73 13.38 1.63
CA GLY A 70 4.51 12.53 2.78
C GLY A 70 5.72 12.46 3.68
N ARG A 71 5.49 12.01 4.90
CA ARG A 71 6.52 11.88 5.91
C ARG A 71 6.26 10.63 6.74
N ALA A 72 7.21 9.71 6.73
CA ALA A 72 7.18 8.50 7.53
C ALA A 72 8.20 8.58 8.66
N THR A 73 7.83 8.13 9.86
CA THR A 73 8.68 8.04 11.04
C THR A 73 8.79 6.59 11.52
N GLY A 74 10.01 6.14 11.77
CA GLY A 74 10.33 4.78 12.21
C GLY A 74 11.85 4.58 12.31
N ASP A 75 12.31 3.34 12.28
CA ASP A 75 13.74 3.03 12.26
C ASP A 75 14.26 2.98 10.81
N THR A 76 15.28 3.79 10.51
CA THR A 76 15.95 3.81 9.20
C THR A 76 17.40 3.34 9.27
N SER A 77 17.84 2.79 10.42
CA SER A 77 19.22 2.35 10.63
C SER A 77 19.65 1.23 9.67
N ASN A 78 18.69 0.43 9.19
CA ASN A 78 18.90 -0.63 8.21
C ASN A 78 18.38 -0.28 6.80
N GLY A 79 18.31 1.01 6.47
CA GLY A 79 17.74 1.51 5.22
C GLY A 79 16.20 1.60 5.28
N PHE A 80 15.55 1.17 4.20
CA PHE A 80 14.09 1.23 4.05
C PHE A 80 13.27 0.15 4.79
N PRO A 81 13.75 -1.09 5.03
CA PRO A 81 12.95 -2.11 5.70
C PRO A 81 12.59 -1.71 7.13
N GLY A 82 11.30 -1.82 7.48
CA GLY A 82 10.82 -1.46 8.80
C GLY A 82 9.31 -1.24 8.85
N ASP A 83 8.85 -0.88 10.04
CA ASP A 83 7.49 -0.42 10.31
C ASP A 83 7.53 1.08 10.63
N TYR A 84 6.67 1.85 9.99
CA TYR A 84 6.65 3.31 10.03
C TYR A 84 5.23 3.81 10.25
N ARG A 85 5.07 4.90 10.99
CA ARG A 85 3.88 5.73 10.87
C ARG A 85 4.09 6.69 9.71
N VAL A 86 3.15 6.80 8.78
CA VAL A 86 3.27 7.70 7.63
C VAL A 86 2.07 8.62 7.53
N GLN A 87 2.35 9.90 7.28
CA GLN A 87 1.36 10.91 6.95
C GLN A 87 1.56 11.38 5.51
N TYR A 88 0.45 11.62 4.81
CA TYR A 88 0.44 12.11 3.44
C TYR A 88 -0.41 13.38 3.32
N PHE A 89 0.05 14.28 2.47
CA PHE A 89 -0.52 15.58 2.24
C PHE A 89 -0.70 15.80 0.75
N ASP A 90 -1.80 16.43 0.35
CA ASP A 90 -1.99 16.84 -1.03
C ASP A 90 -1.06 18.00 -1.41
N ALA A 91 -1.19 18.50 -2.63
CA ALA A 91 -0.36 19.59 -3.14
C ALA A 91 -0.64 20.95 -2.44
N ALA A 92 -1.77 21.10 -1.76
CA ALA A 92 -2.09 22.27 -0.95
C ALA A 92 -1.55 22.14 0.49
N GLY A 93 -1.04 20.97 0.86
CA GLY A 93 -0.55 20.68 2.21
C GLY A 93 -1.64 20.14 3.15
N GLU A 94 -2.82 19.81 2.63
CA GLU A 94 -3.90 19.24 3.43
C GLU A 94 -3.66 17.76 3.69
N LEU A 95 -3.86 17.32 4.94
CA LEU A 95 -3.66 15.93 5.34
C LEU A 95 -4.69 15.03 4.64
N THR A 96 -4.20 14.06 3.86
CA THR A 96 -5.02 13.10 3.12
C THR A 96 -4.88 11.66 3.62
N GLY A 97 -3.87 11.38 4.44
CA GLY A 97 -3.68 10.05 5.02
C GLY A 97 -2.80 10.03 6.27
N ASP A 98 -3.18 9.19 7.23
CA ASP A 98 -2.37 8.78 8.40
C ASP A 98 -2.48 7.26 8.54
N LEU A 99 -1.39 6.56 8.24
CA LEU A 99 -1.36 5.11 7.99
C LEU A 99 -0.18 4.46 8.69
N ASP A 100 -0.28 3.15 8.92
CA ASP A 100 0.85 2.31 9.30
C ASP A 100 1.45 1.68 8.05
N LEU A 101 2.68 2.08 7.72
CA LEU A 101 3.44 1.59 6.59
C LEU A 101 4.41 0.50 7.04
N ARG A 102 4.35 -0.65 6.39
CA ARG A 102 5.39 -1.69 6.49
C ARG A 102 6.13 -1.81 5.17
N ILE A 103 7.45 -1.75 5.23
CA ILE A 103 8.35 -1.97 4.09
C ILE A 103 9.15 -3.25 4.34
N GLN A 104 9.13 -4.18 3.40
CA GLN A 104 9.84 -5.45 3.49
C GLN A 104 10.71 -5.68 2.26
N ARG A 105 12.00 -5.93 2.43
CA ARG A 105 12.86 -6.32 1.31
C ARG A 105 12.42 -7.69 0.77
N THR A 106 12.24 -7.77 -0.54
CA THR A 106 11.85 -8.98 -1.27
C THR A 106 12.80 -9.16 -2.46
N GLY A 107 13.92 -9.84 -2.22
CA GLY A 107 15.00 -9.92 -3.22
C GLY A 107 15.57 -8.54 -3.55
N ALA A 108 15.52 -8.14 -4.82
CA ALA A 108 16.03 -6.86 -5.31
C ALA A 108 15.02 -5.69 -5.18
N SER A 109 13.78 -5.96 -4.76
CA SER A 109 12.74 -4.95 -4.59
C SER A 109 12.25 -4.89 -3.14
N TYR A 110 11.29 -4.01 -2.89
CA TYR A 110 10.61 -3.87 -1.61
C TYR A 110 9.11 -4.07 -1.80
N ARG A 111 8.47 -4.82 -0.89
CA ARG A 111 7.03 -4.85 -0.74
C ARG A 111 6.62 -3.78 0.26
N LEU A 112 5.63 -2.97 -0.10
CA LEU A 112 5.05 -1.95 0.75
C LEU A 112 3.61 -2.33 1.08
N THR A 113 3.19 -2.08 2.31
CA THR A 113 1.82 -2.34 2.78
C THR A 113 1.41 -1.22 3.70
N TRP A 114 0.33 -0.52 3.36
CA TRP A 114 -0.24 0.53 4.20
C TRP A 114 -1.51 0.02 4.86
N ARG A 115 -1.57 0.17 6.18
CA ARG A 115 -2.72 -0.20 7.01
C ARG A 115 -3.42 1.03 7.56
N HIS A 116 -4.73 0.93 7.65
CA HIS A 116 -5.58 1.99 8.18
C HIS A 116 -5.29 2.21 9.67
N ARG A 117 -4.94 3.43 10.09
CA ARG A 117 -4.63 3.74 11.50
C ARG A 117 -5.74 4.52 12.20
N SER A 118 -6.45 5.39 11.48
CA SER A 118 -7.49 6.25 12.07
C SER A 118 -8.50 6.75 11.04
N HIS A 119 -9.67 7.20 11.53
CA HIS A 119 -10.82 7.69 10.75
C HIS A 119 -10.57 8.90 9.82
N ILE A 120 -9.35 9.44 9.75
CA ILE A 120 -9.02 10.57 8.87
C ILE A 120 -9.20 10.19 7.40
N VAL A 121 -9.06 8.91 7.04
CA VAL A 121 -9.32 8.43 5.68
C VAL A 121 -10.63 7.66 5.65
N SER A 122 -11.63 8.17 4.90
CA SER A 122 -12.91 7.49 4.70
C SER A 122 -12.76 6.35 3.70
N LEU A 123 -12.13 5.25 4.14
CA LEU A 123 -12.03 4.01 3.39
C LEU A 123 -12.96 2.95 3.97
N PRO A 124 -13.52 2.05 3.14
CA PRO A 124 -14.30 0.91 3.61
C PRO A 124 -13.38 -0.19 4.19
N ALA A 125 -12.59 0.15 5.19
CA ALA A 125 -11.62 -0.72 5.85
C ALA A 125 -11.60 -0.46 7.36
N ALA A 126 -11.53 -1.52 8.17
CA ALA A 126 -11.35 -1.38 9.61
C ALA A 126 -9.93 -0.92 9.95
N VAL A 127 -9.73 -0.37 11.16
CA VAL A 127 -8.38 -0.06 11.66
C VAL A 127 -7.53 -1.34 11.67
N GLY A 128 -6.30 -1.24 11.21
CA GLY A 128 -5.35 -2.34 11.04
C GLY A 128 -5.49 -3.10 9.72
N GLU A 129 -6.57 -2.91 8.96
CA GLU A 129 -6.70 -3.55 7.64
C GLU A 129 -5.81 -2.88 6.60
N VAL A 130 -5.29 -3.70 5.68
CA VAL A 130 -4.49 -3.23 4.55
C VAL A 130 -5.38 -2.49 3.57
N VAL A 131 -5.03 -1.23 3.29
CA VAL A 131 -5.76 -0.36 2.38
C VAL A 131 -5.04 -0.15 1.06
N PHE A 132 -3.71 -0.13 1.09
CA PHE A 132 -2.88 -0.06 -0.10
C PHE A 132 -1.77 -1.10 -0.03
N GLU A 133 -1.37 -1.55 -1.21
CA GLU A 133 -0.20 -2.38 -1.43
C GLU A 133 0.68 -1.74 -2.51
N GLY A 134 1.97 -2.06 -2.50
CA GLY A 134 2.89 -1.46 -3.44
C GLY A 134 4.21 -2.19 -3.55
N ILE A 135 4.98 -1.76 -4.54
CA ILE A 135 6.33 -2.23 -4.81
C ILE A 135 7.27 -1.04 -4.91
N GLY A 136 8.48 -1.22 -4.40
CA GLY A 136 9.54 -0.23 -4.43
C GLY A 136 10.84 -0.77 -5.03
N PHE A 137 11.56 0.08 -5.74
CA PHE A 137 12.88 -0.20 -6.29
C PHE A 137 13.83 0.90 -5.83
N ALA A 138 14.89 0.50 -5.11
CA ALA A 138 15.93 1.44 -4.73
C ALA A 138 16.65 1.94 -5.98
N ASN A 139 16.74 3.25 -6.14
CA ASN A 139 17.50 3.94 -7.19
C ASN A 139 18.76 4.64 -6.61
N GLY A 140 19.04 4.42 -5.33
CA GLY A 140 20.24 4.85 -4.61
C GLY A 140 20.24 4.28 -3.19
N GLU A 141 21.25 4.63 -2.37
CA GLU A 141 21.34 4.15 -0.99
C GLU A 141 20.20 4.67 -0.10
N ARG A 142 19.66 5.85 -0.43
CA ARG A 142 18.66 6.56 0.36
C ARG A 142 17.41 6.93 -0.42
N SER A 143 17.31 6.54 -1.70
CA SER A 143 16.14 6.82 -2.54
C SER A 143 15.52 5.52 -3.06
N MET A 144 14.20 5.52 -3.19
CA MET A 144 13.40 4.43 -3.71
C MET A 144 12.21 4.97 -4.50
N ALA A 145 12.09 4.55 -5.75
CA ALA A 145 10.89 4.77 -6.53
C ALA A 145 9.83 3.72 -6.15
N ILE A 146 8.57 4.14 -6.01
CA ILE A 146 7.46 3.27 -5.61
C ILE A 146 6.28 3.38 -6.59
N ALA A 147 5.54 2.29 -6.72
CA ALA A 147 4.21 2.24 -7.30
C ALA A 147 3.27 1.54 -6.33
N TYR A 148 2.02 2.00 -6.26
CA TYR A 148 1.03 1.45 -5.32
C TYR A 148 -0.38 1.41 -5.91
N TRP A 149 -1.22 0.58 -5.29
CA TRP A 149 -2.60 0.30 -5.67
C TRP A 149 -3.47 0.04 -4.43
N MET A 150 -4.78 0.10 -4.60
CA MET A 150 -5.73 -0.27 -3.55
C MET A 150 -5.72 -1.77 -3.32
N ALA A 151 -5.74 -2.18 -2.06
CA ALA A 151 -5.87 -3.59 -1.71
C ALA A 151 -7.18 -4.17 -2.26
N GLU A 152 -7.17 -5.42 -2.72
CA GLU A 152 -8.29 -6.04 -3.43
C GLU A 152 -9.62 -5.94 -2.68
N ARG A 153 -9.61 -6.16 -1.35
CA ARG A 153 -10.81 -6.05 -0.52
C ARG A 153 -11.40 -4.64 -0.52
N VAL A 154 -10.56 -3.61 -0.50
CA VAL A 154 -10.99 -2.21 -0.54
C VAL A 154 -11.52 -1.85 -1.93
N SER A 155 -10.81 -2.26 -2.99
CA SER A 155 -11.25 -2.08 -4.38
C SER A 155 -12.63 -2.72 -4.61
N ALA A 156 -12.80 -3.98 -4.21
CA ALA A 156 -14.06 -4.70 -4.37
C ALA A 156 -15.21 -4.08 -3.57
N ALA A 157 -14.93 -3.51 -2.39
CA ALA A 157 -15.94 -2.82 -1.59
C ALA A 157 -16.42 -1.52 -2.25
N ILE A 158 -15.53 -0.81 -2.94
CA ILE A 158 -15.87 0.41 -3.70
C ILE A 158 -16.66 0.05 -4.96
N GLU A 159 -16.22 -0.95 -5.73
CA GLU A 159 -16.89 -1.38 -6.96
C GLU A 159 -18.30 -1.95 -6.74
N ARG A 160 -18.56 -2.52 -5.56
CA ARG A 160 -19.88 -3.04 -5.18
C ARG A 160 -20.85 -1.96 -4.69
N ARG A 161 -20.41 -0.70 -4.50
CA ARG A 161 -21.33 0.40 -4.22
C ARG A 161 -21.96 0.86 -5.55
N PRO A 162 -23.30 0.89 -5.67
CA PRO A 162 -23.92 1.56 -6.79
C PRO A 162 -23.52 3.05 -6.73
N LEU A 163 -23.07 3.59 -7.86
CA LEU A 163 -22.91 5.04 -8.04
C LEU A 163 -24.31 5.64 -7.86
N LEU A 164 -24.51 6.36 -6.75
CA LEU A 164 -25.72 7.14 -6.49
C LEU A 164 -25.80 8.34 -7.44
#